data_AF-A0A932XC42-F1
#
_entry.id   AF-A0A932XC42-F1
#
_cell.length_a   1.000
_cell.length_b   1.000
_cell.length_c   1.000
_cell.angle_alpha   90.00
_cell.angle_beta   90.00
_cell.angle_gamma   90.00
#
_symmetry.space_group_name_H-M   'P 1'
#
loop_
_entity.id
_entity.type
_entity.pdbx_description
1 polymer ?
#
loop_
_entity_poly.entity_id
_entity_poly.type
_entity_poly.pdbx_seq_one_letter_code
_entity_poly.pdbx_strand_id
1 'polypeptide(L)'
;MTLDGFAWVSALWKRGCLGKILAIILSAGFAASALILTLVVVFSFGRQYETTGAKAGVEPTRTLTIPPLVVITESIKAMPAEETPIPSSARATNNGFPSGGLGLSKADWEIQHIQTSTDILGPIYDNRYVVVFTDNRVEYIERQRTLQNSVSPQEAEAESRTLIPADSQLVTIYSPRGRPETTVRLYMSEMLKYYFSKDDFILGEPGQFTVQYNVYDNQVTRMIIALGNNP
;
A
#
# COMPACT_ATOMS: atom_id res chain seq x y z
N MET A 1 7.99 -15.16 -17.40
CA MET A 1 8.29 -13.89 -16.70
C MET A 1 7.20 -12.91 -17.11
N THR A 2 6.26 -12.62 -16.22
CA THR A 2 5.14 -11.72 -16.51
C THR A 2 5.60 -10.26 -16.42
N LEU A 3 4.95 -9.42 -17.22
CA LEU A 3 5.24 -8.02 -17.52
C LEU A 3 5.03 -7.04 -16.34
N ASP A 4 5.21 -7.47 -15.10
CA ASP A 4 4.86 -6.68 -13.91
C ASP A 4 5.97 -5.70 -13.46
N GLY A 5 7.19 -5.85 -14.00
CA GLY A 5 8.34 -5.00 -13.63
C GLY A 5 8.30 -3.56 -14.15
N PHE A 6 7.40 -3.24 -15.08
CA PHE A 6 7.33 -1.90 -15.71
C PHE A 6 6.31 -0.95 -15.06
N ALA A 7 5.38 -1.46 -14.24
CA ALA A 7 4.33 -0.65 -13.64
C ALA A 7 4.89 0.40 -12.65
N TRP A 8 5.88 0.02 -11.83
CA TRP A 8 6.46 0.91 -10.82
C TRP A 8 7.32 2.04 -11.44
N VAL A 9 8.01 1.76 -12.54
CA VAL A 9 8.78 2.77 -13.28
C VAL A 9 7.86 3.85 -13.86
N SER A 10 6.67 3.46 -14.34
CA SER A 10 5.66 4.41 -14.84
C SER A 10 5.06 5.29 -13.71
N ALA A 11 4.90 4.73 -12.51
CA ALA A 11 4.40 5.45 -11.34
C ALA A 11 5.40 6.51 -10.85
N LEU A 12 6.70 6.20 -10.90
CA LEU A 12 7.79 7.17 -10.66
C LEU A 12 7.87 8.25 -11.74
N TRP A 13 7.53 7.92 -13.00
CA TRP A 13 7.51 8.87 -14.11
C TRP A 13 6.42 9.95 -13.94
N LYS A 14 5.24 9.57 -13.43
CA LYS A 14 4.11 10.50 -13.19
C LYS A 14 4.34 11.46 -12.02
N ARG A 15 5.22 11.14 -11.06
CA ARG A 15 5.44 11.94 -9.84
C ARG A 15 6.54 13.01 -9.96
N GLY A 16 7.15 13.19 -11.14
CA GLY A 16 8.16 14.25 -11.35
C GLY A 16 9.47 14.08 -10.57
N CYS A 17 9.70 12.92 -9.94
CA CYS A 17 10.86 12.69 -9.07
C CYS A 17 12.19 12.57 -9.83
N LEU A 18 12.17 12.24 -11.13
CA LEU A 18 13.37 12.08 -11.96
C LEU A 18 14.13 13.40 -12.19
N GLY A 19 13.42 14.53 -12.23
CA GLY A 19 14.05 15.85 -12.39
C GLY A 19 14.95 16.22 -11.20
N LYS A 20 14.60 15.76 -9.98
CA LYS A 20 15.38 16.02 -8.77
C LYS A 20 16.59 15.08 -8.64
N ILE A 21 16.46 13.82 -9.08
CA ILE A 21 17.58 12.86 -9.09
C ILE A 21 18.67 13.31 -10.08
N LEU A 22 18.29 13.82 -11.26
CA LEU A 22 19.26 14.34 -12.22
C LEU A 22 19.94 15.63 -11.73
N ALA A 23 19.21 16.51 -11.03
CA ALA A 23 19.75 17.77 -10.50
C ALA A 23 20.79 17.54 -9.39
N ILE A 24 20.58 16.55 -8.50
CA ILE A 24 21.54 16.20 -7.44
C ILE A 24 22.86 15.67 -8.02
N ILE A 25 22.78 14.90 -9.11
CA ILE A 25 23.95 14.35 -9.81
C ILE A 25 24.76 15.46 -10.51
N LEU A 26 24.10 16.52 -11.00
CA LEU A 26 24.75 17.64 -11.68
C LEU A 26 25.31 18.72 -10.73
N SER A 27 24.80 18.84 -9.49
CA SER A 27 25.30 19.81 -8.50
C SER A 27 26.51 19.35 -7.69
N ALA A 28 26.84 18.05 -7.71
CA ALA A 28 28.01 17.51 -7.03
C ALA A 28 29.26 17.65 -7.94
N GLY A 29 29.94 18.79 -7.82
CA GLY A 29 31.15 19.09 -8.58
C GLY A 29 32.22 18.00 -8.53
N PHE A 30 32.71 17.62 -9.71
CA PHE A 30 34.01 17.04 -10.04
C PHE A 30 34.81 16.36 -8.90
N ALA A 31 34.32 15.22 -8.41
CA ALA A 31 35.15 14.21 -7.75
C ALA A 31 34.65 12.76 -7.99
N ALA A 32 33.95 12.52 -9.10
CA ALA A 32 33.35 11.21 -9.40
C ALA A 32 33.68 10.67 -10.81
N SER A 33 34.82 11.06 -11.38
CA SER A 33 35.25 10.51 -12.69
C SER A 33 35.80 9.08 -12.63
N ALA A 34 35.85 8.45 -11.45
CA ALA A 34 36.29 7.06 -11.30
C ALA A 34 35.15 6.04 -11.07
N LEU A 35 33.90 6.49 -10.83
CA LEU A 35 32.78 5.57 -10.53
C LEU A 35 31.81 5.35 -11.70
N ILE A 36 31.97 6.07 -12.81
CA ILE A 36 31.09 5.97 -13.98
C ILE A 36 31.52 4.81 -14.90
N LEU A 37 32.74 4.29 -14.77
CA LEU A 37 33.22 3.18 -15.59
C LEU A 37 32.78 1.79 -15.09
N THR A 38 32.27 1.66 -13.86
CA THR A 38 31.83 0.36 -13.32
C THR A 38 30.38 0.03 -13.68
N LEU A 39 29.55 1.03 -13.99
CA LEU A 39 28.13 0.81 -14.26
C LEU A 39 27.84 0.31 -15.70
N VAL A 40 28.81 0.39 -16.61
CA VAL A 40 28.65 -0.04 -18.02
C VAL A 40 29.13 -1.47 -18.26
N VAL A 41 29.91 -2.07 -17.36
CA VAL A 41 30.52 -3.41 -17.58
C VAL A 41 29.61 -4.57 -17.14
N VAL A 42 28.54 -4.34 -16.38
CA VAL A 42 27.64 -5.43 -15.93
C VAL A 42 26.60 -5.85 -16.98
N PHE A 43 26.53 -5.16 -18.13
CA PHE A 43 25.55 -5.47 -19.19
C PHE A 43 25.99 -6.51 -20.23
N SER A 44 27.16 -7.15 -20.10
CA SER A 44 27.72 -8.02 -21.14
C SER A 44 27.96 -9.48 -20.75
N PHE A 45 27.44 -9.96 -19.62
CA PHE A 45 27.44 -11.41 -19.36
C PHE A 45 26.14 -12.04 -19.83
N GLY A 46 26.22 -12.59 -21.05
CA GLY A 46 25.17 -13.36 -21.67
C GLY A 46 24.69 -14.52 -20.80
N ARG A 47 23.38 -14.66 -20.73
CA ARG A 47 22.77 -15.97 -20.58
C ARG A 47 22.27 -16.40 -21.94
N GLN A 48 23.01 -17.34 -22.55
CA GLN A 48 22.40 -18.30 -23.43
C GLN A 48 21.34 -19.06 -22.63
N TYR A 49 20.08 -18.90 -23.01
CA TYR A 49 19.04 -19.83 -22.62
C TYR A 49 18.94 -20.83 -23.77
N GLU A 50 19.50 -22.02 -23.57
CA GLU A 50 19.21 -23.17 -24.41
C GLU A 50 17.71 -23.45 -24.32
N THR A 51 17.03 -23.26 -25.44
CA THR A 51 15.65 -23.64 -25.68
C THR A 51 15.56 -25.16 -25.70
N THR A 52 15.43 -25.78 -24.53
CA THR A 52 15.05 -27.19 -24.43
C THR A 52 13.58 -27.31 -24.81
N GLY A 53 13.34 -27.88 -26.00
CA GLY A 53 12.01 -28.15 -26.54
C GLY A 53 11.24 -29.11 -25.64
N ALA A 54 10.32 -28.56 -24.85
CA ALA A 54 9.29 -29.34 -24.19
C ALA A 54 8.26 -29.77 -25.23
N LYS A 55 8.21 -31.09 -25.46
CA LYS A 55 7.22 -31.79 -26.27
C LYS A 55 5.82 -31.45 -25.73
N ALA A 56 5.00 -30.78 -26.54
CA ALA A 56 3.61 -30.50 -26.22
C ALA A 56 2.84 -31.80 -25.99
N GLY A 57 2.58 -32.14 -24.73
CA GLY A 57 1.63 -33.17 -24.35
C GLY A 57 0.23 -32.65 -24.65
N VAL A 58 -0.48 -33.33 -25.54
CA VAL A 58 -1.89 -33.09 -25.82
C VAL A 58 -2.68 -33.44 -24.55
N GLU A 59 -3.09 -32.43 -23.79
CA GLU A 59 -3.92 -32.61 -22.61
C GLU A 59 -5.35 -32.95 -23.06
N PRO A 60 -5.98 -34.01 -22.53
CA PRO A 60 -7.31 -34.42 -22.95
C PRO A 60 -8.34 -33.35 -22.59
N THR A 61 -9.02 -32.82 -23.61
CA THR A 61 -10.14 -31.89 -23.49
C THR A 61 -11.23 -32.50 -22.61
N ARG A 62 -11.28 -32.07 -21.34
CA ARG A 62 -12.38 -32.39 -20.44
C ARG A 62 -13.62 -31.60 -20.88
N THR A 63 -14.55 -32.31 -21.50
CA THR A 63 -15.88 -31.77 -21.83
C THR A 63 -16.62 -31.52 -20.52
N LEU A 64 -16.81 -30.25 -20.17
CA LEU A 64 -17.65 -29.83 -19.06
C LEU A 64 -19.11 -29.97 -19.47
N THR A 65 -19.77 -31.01 -18.97
CA THR A 65 -21.23 -31.14 -19.06
C THR A 65 -21.86 -30.12 -18.12
N ILE A 66 -22.32 -29.01 -18.68
CA ILE A 66 -23.06 -27.98 -17.95
C ILE A 66 -24.48 -28.52 -17.68
N PRO A 67 -24.92 -28.63 -16.41
CA PRO A 67 -26.28 -29.04 -16.10
C PRO A 67 -27.30 -28.04 -16.66
N PRO A 68 -28.52 -28.49 -17.00
CA PRO A 68 -29.55 -27.62 -17.54
C PRO A 68 -29.91 -26.51 -16.55
N LEU A 69 -29.87 -25.28 -17.05
CA LEU A 69 -30.25 -24.07 -16.32
C LEU A 69 -31.75 -24.13 -15.97
N VAL A 70 -32.07 -24.27 -14.69
CA VAL A 70 -33.44 -24.15 -14.19
C VAL A 70 -33.79 -22.67 -14.13
N VAL A 71 -34.56 -22.20 -15.10
CA VAL A 71 -35.11 -20.84 -15.12
C VAL A 71 -36.31 -20.81 -14.19
N ILE A 72 -36.14 -20.19 -13.02
CA ILE A 72 -37.23 -19.94 -12.07
C ILE A 72 -37.82 -18.58 -12.41
N THR A 73 -38.95 -18.57 -13.10
CA THR A 73 -39.69 -17.35 -13.44
C THR A 73 -40.56 -16.94 -12.26
N GLU A 74 -39.99 -16.25 -11.27
CA GLU A 74 -40.77 -15.65 -10.20
C GLU A 74 -41.47 -14.38 -10.70
N SER A 75 -42.80 -14.40 -10.62
CA SER A 75 -43.69 -13.28 -10.93
C SER A 75 -43.52 -12.17 -9.90
N ILE A 76 -42.64 -11.21 -10.20
CA ILE A 76 -42.38 -10.04 -9.36
C ILE A 76 -43.62 -9.13 -9.38
N LYS A 77 -44.33 -9.09 -8.26
CA LYS A 77 -45.43 -8.15 -8.01
C LYS A 77 -44.84 -6.74 -7.96
N ALA A 78 -45.30 -5.87 -8.86
CA ALA A 78 -44.86 -4.48 -8.94
C ALA A 78 -45.07 -3.77 -7.59
N MET A 79 -43.96 -3.40 -6.93
CA MET A 79 -43.98 -2.51 -5.78
C MET A 79 -44.06 -1.05 -6.24
N PRO A 80 -44.66 -0.16 -5.42
CA PRO A 80 -44.71 1.27 -5.70
C PRO A 80 -43.30 1.83 -5.84
N ALA A 81 -43.10 2.72 -6.82
CA ALA A 81 -41.85 3.46 -6.98
C ALA A 81 -41.61 4.33 -5.75
N GLU A 82 -40.75 3.86 -4.86
CA GLU A 82 -40.23 4.62 -3.73
C GLU A 82 -39.18 5.60 -4.28
N GLU A 83 -39.45 6.90 -4.10
CA GLU A 83 -38.55 7.97 -4.52
C GLU A 83 -37.18 7.75 -3.87
N THR A 84 -36.17 7.44 -4.69
CA THR A 84 -34.79 7.28 -4.24
C THR A 84 -34.37 8.55 -3.50
N PRO A 85 -34.18 8.53 -2.17
CA PRO A 85 -33.72 9.71 -1.47
C PRO A 85 -32.35 10.07 -2.04
N ILE A 86 -32.24 11.29 -2.56
CA ILE A 86 -30.96 11.90 -2.91
C ILE A 86 -30.11 11.78 -1.64
N PRO A 87 -28.92 11.14 -1.66
CA PRO A 87 -28.09 11.03 -0.48
C PRO A 87 -27.77 12.44 -0.01
N SER A 88 -28.49 12.87 1.02
CA SER A 88 -28.24 14.11 1.72
C SER A 88 -26.84 13.97 2.28
N SER A 89 -25.89 14.67 1.64
CA SER A 89 -24.52 14.86 2.11
C SER A 89 -24.61 15.56 3.46
N ALA A 90 -24.88 14.79 4.50
CA ALA A 90 -24.76 15.21 5.87
C ALA A 90 -23.29 15.52 6.05
N ARG A 91 -22.93 16.81 6.00
CA ARG A 91 -21.63 17.29 6.42
C ARG A 91 -21.40 16.72 7.81
N ALA A 92 -20.43 15.80 7.91
CA ALA A 92 -20.00 15.24 9.17
C ALA A 92 -19.75 16.42 10.12
N THR A 93 -20.62 16.54 11.12
CA THR A 93 -20.40 17.42 12.26
C THR A 93 -19.03 17.07 12.83
N ASN A 94 -18.31 18.11 13.26
CA ASN A 94 -16.90 18.14 13.69
C ASN A 94 -16.58 17.28 14.93
N ASN A 95 -17.09 16.05 14.98
CA ASN A 95 -16.63 14.96 15.82
C ASN A 95 -15.39 14.43 15.10
N GLY A 96 -14.21 14.74 15.62
CA GLY A 96 -12.92 14.42 15.00
C GLY A 96 -12.85 12.98 14.48
N PHE A 97 -12.11 12.79 13.39
CA PHE A 97 -11.88 11.47 12.81
C PHE A 97 -11.27 10.54 13.89
N PRO A 98 -11.96 9.46 14.31
CA PRO A 98 -11.54 8.67 15.46
C PRO A 98 -10.41 7.71 15.05
N SER A 99 -9.22 8.27 14.89
CA SER A 99 -7.95 7.59 14.69
C SER A 99 -6.86 8.36 15.43
N GLY A 100 -5.80 7.68 15.88
CA GLY A 100 -4.57 8.33 16.30
C GLY A 100 -3.58 8.55 15.16
N GLY A 101 -3.91 8.18 13.91
CA GLY A 101 -2.99 8.29 12.78
C GLY A 101 -3.64 8.33 11.40
N LEU A 102 -3.75 7.19 10.74
CA LEU A 102 -4.18 7.07 9.35
C LEU A 102 -5.53 7.76 9.12
N GLY A 103 -5.61 8.68 8.16
CA GLY A 103 -6.81 9.46 7.84
C GLY A 103 -7.01 10.75 8.65
N LEU A 104 -6.24 10.96 9.72
CA LEU A 104 -6.22 12.26 10.42
C LEU A 104 -5.81 13.38 9.49
N SER A 105 -6.32 14.59 9.76
CA SER A 105 -5.79 15.78 9.11
C SER A 105 -4.36 16.03 9.57
N LYS A 106 -3.56 16.68 8.72
CA LYS A 106 -2.20 17.09 9.06
C LYS A 106 -2.18 17.96 10.33
N ALA A 107 -3.13 18.89 10.45
CA ALA A 107 -3.24 19.74 11.62
C ALA A 107 -3.51 18.92 12.90
N ASP A 108 -4.43 17.94 12.86
CA ASP A 108 -4.74 17.10 14.02
C ASP A 108 -3.57 16.18 14.40
N TRP A 109 -2.83 15.68 13.40
CA TRP A 109 -1.62 14.91 13.61
C TRP A 109 -0.54 15.73 14.32
N GLU A 110 -0.33 16.96 13.87
CA GLU A 110 0.69 17.90 14.39
C GLU A 110 0.36 18.46 15.78
N ILE A 111 -0.89 18.34 16.25
CA ILE A 111 -1.23 18.62 17.66
C ILE A 111 -0.62 17.57 18.59
N GLN A 112 -0.51 16.33 18.13
CA GLN A 112 -0.08 15.19 18.95
C GLN A 112 1.39 14.81 18.71
N HIS A 113 1.95 15.18 17.56
CA HIS A 113 3.27 14.77 17.11
C HIS A 113 4.10 15.98 16.69
N ILE A 114 5.39 15.97 17.04
CA ILE A 114 6.32 17.05 16.72
C ILE A 114 7.17 16.63 15.53
N GLN A 115 7.17 17.43 14.45
CA GLN A 115 8.09 17.19 13.34
C GLN A 115 9.54 17.42 13.82
N THR A 116 10.40 16.42 13.67
CA THR A 116 11.80 16.48 14.13
C THR A 116 12.81 16.52 12.98
N SER A 117 12.49 15.91 11.83
CA SER A 117 13.35 15.93 10.64
C SER A 117 12.56 15.65 9.36
N THR A 118 13.25 15.30 8.27
CA THR A 118 12.64 14.93 6.99
C THR A 118 13.49 13.83 6.34
N ASP A 119 12.81 12.80 5.83
CA ASP A 119 13.36 11.70 5.04
C ASP A 119 12.99 11.87 3.55
N ILE A 120 13.54 11.03 2.67
CA ILE A 120 13.18 11.02 1.25
C ILE A 120 11.69 10.71 1.01
N LEU A 121 11.05 9.94 1.89
CA LEU A 121 9.62 9.62 1.77
C LEU A 121 8.71 10.71 2.34
N GLY A 122 9.12 11.42 3.39
CA GLY A 122 8.28 12.42 4.04
C GLY A 122 8.88 13.00 5.33
N PRO A 123 8.18 13.94 5.98
CA PRO A 123 8.54 14.44 7.31
C PRO A 123 8.63 13.31 8.35
N ILE A 124 9.58 13.46 9.28
CA ILE A 124 9.73 12.57 10.43
C ILE A 124 9.15 13.25 11.66
N TYR A 125 8.29 12.54 12.37
CA TYR A 125 7.65 12.97 13.60
C TYR A 125 8.15 12.16 14.80
N ASP A 126 8.36 12.85 15.92
CA ASP A 126 8.82 12.32 17.21
C ASP A 126 10.12 11.49 17.15
N ASN A 127 10.95 11.69 16.12
CA ASN A 127 12.09 10.83 15.76
C ASN A 127 11.70 9.37 15.51
N ARG A 128 10.44 9.12 15.13
CA ARG A 128 9.89 7.77 15.09
C ARG A 128 9.10 7.44 13.84
N TYR A 129 8.27 8.34 13.38
CA TYR A 129 7.32 8.08 12.30
C TYR A 129 7.69 8.86 11.06
N VAL A 130 7.89 8.17 9.94
CA VAL A 130 7.88 8.82 8.62
C VAL A 130 6.43 8.88 8.16
N VAL A 131 5.93 10.06 7.81
CA VAL A 131 4.52 10.27 7.48
C VAL A 131 4.39 10.89 6.10
N VAL A 132 3.47 10.38 5.28
CA VAL A 132 3.10 11.00 4.01
C VAL A 132 1.66 11.48 4.08
N PHE A 133 1.43 12.66 3.51
CA PHE A 133 0.13 13.29 3.46
C PHE A 133 -0.37 13.41 2.02
N THR A 134 -1.65 13.11 1.81
CA THR A 134 -2.40 13.41 0.58
C THR A 134 -3.64 14.21 0.98
N ASP A 135 -3.91 15.29 0.25
CA ASP A 135 -5.01 16.23 0.54
C ASP A 135 -5.07 16.67 2.01
N ASN A 136 -3.90 16.96 2.59
CA ASN A 136 -3.70 17.32 3.99
C ASN A 136 -4.19 16.26 4.99
N ARG A 137 -4.20 14.98 4.62
CA ARG A 137 -4.52 13.85 5.50
C ARG A 137 -3.44 12.79 5.47
N VAL A 138 -3.26 12.09 6.58
CA VAL A 138 -2.27 11.02 6.70
C VAL A 138 -2.67 9.84 5.82
N GLU A 139 -1.89 9.54 4.78
CA GLU A 139 -2.10 8.38 3.90
C GLU A 139 -1.15 7.21 4.20
N TYR A 140 -0.03 7.51 4.86
CA TYR A 140 1.06 6.60 5.09
C TYR A 140 1.77 6.93 6.40
N ILE A 141 2.01 5.90 7.21
CA ILE A 141 2.82 5.96 8.42
C ILE A 141 3.81 4.81 8.38
N GLU A 142 5.09 5.12 8.51
CA GLU A 142 6.13 4.11 8.67
C GLU A 142 6.86 4.31 9.99
N ARG A 143 7.06 3.20 10.70
CA ARG A 143 7.87 3.12 11.91
C ARG A 143 9.01 2.13 11.70
N GLN A 144 10.23 2.66 11.57
CA GLN A 144 11.45 1.87 11.54
C GLN A 144 12.04 1.69 12.95
N ARG A 145 12.58 0.50 13.21
CA ARG A 145 13.30 0.12 14.43
C ARG A 145 14.63 -0.53 14.04
N THR A 146 15.66 -0.27 14.82
CA THR A 146 16.90 -1.05 14.80
C THR A 146 16.66 -2.39 15.49
N LEU A 147 17.59 -3.34 15.34
CA LEU A 147 17.49 -4.61 16.05
C LEU A 147 17.49 -4.42 17.58
N GLN A 148 18.24 -3.43 18.08
CA GLN A 148 18.36 -3.14 19.52
C GLN A 148 17.10 -2.56 20.15
N ASN A 149 16.20 -1.97 19.36
CA ASN A 149 14.93 -1.40 19.84
C ASN A 149 13.72 -1.99 19.10
N SER A 150 13.90 -3.16 18.49
CA SER A 150 12.82 -3.95 17.91
C SER A 150 11.88 -4.43 19.02
N VAL A 151 10.63 -4.69 18.64
CA VAL A 151 9.56 -5.03 19.59
C VAL A 151 8.90 -6.34 19.19
N SER A 152 8.21 -6.98 20.13
CA SER A 152 7.45 -8.18 19.81
C SER A 152 6.32 -7.89 18.81
N PRO A 153 5.86 -8.89 18.02
CA PRO A 153 4.69 -8.73 17.16
C PRO A 153 3.44 -8.24 17.89
N GLN A 154 3.25 -8.64 19.15
CA GLN A 154 2.11 -8.20 19.97
C GLN A 154 2.18 -6.71 20.32
N GLU A 155 3.36 -6.21 20.69
CA GLU A 155 3.57 -4.78 20.96
C GLU A 155 3.39 -3.93 19.70
N ALA A 156 3.92 -4.39 18.56
CA ALA A 156 3.71 -3.71 17.27
C ALA A 156 2.24 -3.73 16.86
N GLU A 157 1.51 -4.82 17.12
CA GLU A 157 0.06 -4.86 16.89
C GLU A 157 -0.66 -3.86 17.78
N ALA A 158 -0.37 -3.82 19.08
CA ALA A 158 -0.97 -2.85 20.00
C ALA A 158 -0.71 -1.40 19.57
N GLU A 159 0.52 -1.08 19.15
CA GLU A 159 0.87 0.24 18.60
C GLU A 159 0.10 0.54 17.32
N SER A 160 0.03 -0.40 16.38
CA SER A 160 -0.74 -0.17 15.14
C SER A 160 -2.22 0.10 15.40
N ARG A 161 -2.81 -0.50 16.43
CA ARG A 161 -4.22 -0.29 16.78
C ARG A 161 -4.51 1.13 17.24
N THR A 162 -3.54 1.85 17.79
CA THR A 162 -3.73 3.27 18.15
C THR A 162 -3.65 4.19 16.94
N LEU A 163 -3.02 3.73 15.85
CA LEU A 163 -2.77 4.52 14.64
C LEU A 163 -3.78 4.29 13.51
N ILE A 164 -4.59 3.24 13.57
CA ILE A 164 -5.62 2.95 12.54
C ILE A 164 -6.98 3.55 12.92
N PRO A 165 -7.94 3.66 11.97
CA PRO A 165 -9.30 4.10 12.29
C PRO A 165 -10.02 3.18 13.28
N ALA A 166 -10.85 3.74 14.16
CA ALA A 166 -11.60 2.97 15.16
C ALA A 166 -12.65 2.02 14.55
N ASP A 167 -13.13 2.30 13.34
CA ASP A 167 -14.09 1.44 12.61
C ASP A 167 -13.42 0.33 11.80
N SER A 168 -12.10 0.16 11.93
CA SER A 168 -11.33 -0.79 11.13
C SER A 168 -11.73 -2.25 11.38
N GLN A 169 -12.12 -2.94 10.32
CA GLN A 169 -12.44 -4.36 10.32
C GLN A 169 -11.33 -5.15 9.62
N LEU A 170 -10.82 -6.20 10.26
CA LEU A 170 -9.81 -7.08 9.65
C LEU A 170 -10.46 -7.92 8.55
N VAL A 171 -9.93 -7.83 7.34
CA VAL A 171 -10.40 -8.58 6.17
C VAL A 171 -9.61 -9.88 6.02
N THR A 172 -8.28 -9.80 6.01
CA THR A 172 -7.42 -10.98 5.86
C THR A 172 -6.00 -10.73 6.37
N ILE A 173 -5.27 -11.81 6.61
CA ILE A 173 -3.85 -11.81 6.97
C ILE A 173 -3.11 -12.68 5.97
N TYR A 174 -2.01 -12.17 5.40
CA TYR A 174 -1.21 -12.92 4.44
C TYR A 174 0.26 -12.47 4.45
N SER A 175 1.12 -13.27 3.81
CA SER A 175 2.51 -12.90 3.53
C SER A 175 2.71 -12.78 2.02
N PRO A 176 3.31 -11.68 1.52
CA PRO A 176 3.59 -11.54 0.10
C PRO A 176 4.53 -12.63 -0.41
N ARG A 177 4.31 -13.07 -1.65
CA ARG A 177 5.17 -14.08 -2.29
C ARG A 177 6.62 -13.58 -2.35
N GLY A 178 7.56 -14.38 -1.85
CA GLY A 178 8.98 -14.03 -1.82
C GLY A 178 9.40 -13.12 -0.65
N ARG A 179 8.46 -12.76 0.25
CA ARG A 179 8.72 -12.02 1.50
C ARG A 179 8.01 -12.68 2.69
N PRO A 180 8.32 -13.95 3.03
CA PRO A 180 7.66 -14.68 4.12
C PRO A 180 7.87 -14.02 5.50
N GLU A 181 8.91 -13.20 5.66
CA GLU A 181 9.18 -12.40 6.85
C GLU A 181 8.24 -11.19 7.00
N THR A 182 7.51 -10.84 5.93
CA THR A 182 6.53 -9.76 5.95
C THR A 182 5.14 -10.33 6.21
N THR A 183 4.49 -9.85 7.28
CA THR A 183 3.09 -10.16 7.58
C THR A 183 2.25 -8.93 7.26
N VAL A 184 1.24 -9.09 6.40
CA VAL A 184 0.31 -8.04 5.98
C VAL A 184 -1.07 -8.35 6.53
N ARG A 185 -1.67 -7.37 7.19
CA ARG A 185 -3.05 -7.39 7.66
C ARG A 185 -3.84 -6.38 6.84
N LEU A 186 -4.76 -6.86 6.02
CA LEU A 186 -5.65 -6.02 5.23
C LEU A 186 -6.88 -5.67 6.07
N TYR A 187 -7.19 -4.39 6.15
CA TYR A 187 -8.34 -3.86 6.87
C TYR A 187 -9.28 -3.12 5.92
N MET A 188 -10.51 -2.92 6.38
CA MET A 188 -11.51 -2.05 5.77
C MET A 188 -11.99 -1.02 6.80
N SER A 189 -12.11 0.25 6.39
CA SER A 189 -12.73 1.34 7.15
C SER A 189 -13.72 2.06 6.24
N GLU A 190 -14.96 2.20 6.70
CA GLU A 190 -15.99 2.96 5.98
C GLU A 190 -15.68 4.45 6.03
N MET A 191 -15.11 4.93 7.14
CA MET A 191 -14.77 6.34 7.28
C MET A 191 -13.76 6.82 6.24
N LEU A 192 -12.73 6.01 5.94
CA LEU A 192 -11.70 6.38 4.96
C LEU A 192 -12.29 6.68 3.57
N LYS A 193 -13.40 6.03 3.19
CA LYS A 193 -14.08 6.26 1.90
C LYS A 193 -14.61 7.69 1.72
N TYR A 194 -14.92 8.36 2.83
CA TYR A 194 -15.47 9.73 2.79
C TYR A 194 -14.38 10.80 2.70
N TYR A 195 -13.13 10.45 3.02
CA TYR A 195 -12.03 11.41 3.13
C TYR A 195 -10.96 11.28 2.05
N PHE A 196 -10.94 10.15 1.33
CA PHE A 196 -10.00 9.88 0.25
C PHE A 196 -10.74 9.58 -1.05
N SER A 197 -10.15 9.97 -2.17
CA SER A 197 -10.61 9.56 -3.48
C SER A 197 -10.40 8.06 -3.67
N LYS A 198 -11.23 7.43 -4.50
CA LYS A 198 -11.03 6.03 -4.89
C LYS A 198 -9.62 5.78 -5.46
N ASP A 199 -9.03 6.80 -6.09
CA ASP A 199 -7.73 6.68 -6.76
C ASP A 199 -6.55 6.71 -5.77
N ASP A 200 -6.78 7.09 -4.50
CA ASP A 200 -5.78 7.08 -3.43
C ASP A 200 -5.54 5.66 -2.89
N PHE A 201 -6.48 4.74 -3.11
CA PHE A 201 -6.43 3.35 -2.64
C PHE A 201 -5.65 2.46 -3.62
N ILE A 202 -4.33 2.63 -3.68
CA ILE A 202 -3.47 1.92 -4.64
C ILE A 202 -3.58 0.39 -4.46
N LEU A 203 -3.97 -0.30 -5.54
CA LEU A 203 -4.17 -1.76 -5.60
C LEU A 203 -5.19 -2.30 -4.58
N GLY A 204 -6.05 -1.46 -4.01
CA GLY A 204 -7.10 -1.86 -3.08
C GLY A 204 -8.45 -1.23 -3.42
N GLU A 205 -9.51 -1.72 -2.78
CA GLU A 205 -10.84 -1.12 -2.86
C GLU A 205 -10.93 0.15 -2.00
N PRO A 206 -11.82 1.11 -2.31
CA PRO A 206 -12.05 2.26 -1.43
C PRO A 206 -12.33 1.85 0.01
N GLY A 207 -11.61 2.47 0.95
CA GLY A 207 -11.67 2.16 2.38
C GLY A 207 -10.68 1.07 2.84
N GLN A 208 -10.02 0.37 1.92
CA GLN A 208 -8.99 -0.60 2.28
C GLN A 208 -7.69 0.07 2.69
N PHE A 209 -7.00 -0.54 3.65
CA PHE A 209 -5.64 -0.17 4.00
C PHE A 209 -4.91 -1.38 4.57
N THR A 210 -3.59 -1.34 4.56
CA THR A 210 -2.75 -2.42 5.10
C THR A 210 -2.00 -1.98 6.34
N VAL A 211 -1.79 -2.93 7.25
CA VAL A 211 -0.75 -2.87 8.26
C VAL A 211 0.27 -3.98 7.97
N GLN A 212 1.51 -3.60 7.72
CA GLN A 212 2.59 -4.50 7.34
C GLN A 212 3.62 -4.53 8.46
N TYR A 213 4.07 -5.73 8.82
CA TYR A 213 5.14 -5.93 9.78
C TYR A 213 6.27 -6.75 9.15
N ASN A 214 7.50 -6.26 9.24
CA ASN A 214 8.68 -7.05 8.89
C ASN A 214 9.20 -7.69 10.17
N VAL A 215 9.13 -9.02 10.23
CA VAL A 215 9.47 -9.83 11.41
C VAL A 215 10.78 -10.57 11.17
N TYR A 216 11.78 -10.29 12.01
CA TYR A 216 13.07 -10.99 12.02
C TYR A 216 13.32 -11.53 13.42
N ASP A 217 13.64 -12.82 13.55
CA ASP A 217 13.86 -13.48 14.86
C ASP A 217 12.74 -13.20 15.89
N ASN A 218 11.49 -13.24 15.42
CA ASN A 218 10.30 -12.92 16.22
C ASN A 218 10.27 -11.48 16.79
N GLN A 219 10.96 -10.56 16.12
CA GLN A 219 10.98 -9.12 16.43
C GLN A 219 10.56 -8.31 15.21
N VAL A 220 9.72 -7.29 15.43
CA VAL A 220 9.29 -6.35 14.40
C VAL A 220 10.29 -5.23 14.28
N THR A 221 10.97 -5.16 13.12
CA THR A 221 11.92 -4.09 12.80
C THR A 221 11.30 -2.97 11.98
N ARG A 222 10.16 -3.23 11.32
CA ARG A 222 9.44 -2.24 10.52
C ARG A 222 7.95 -2.47 10.62
N MET A 223 7.20 -1.38 10.82
CA MET A 223 5.75 -1.36 10.73
C MET A 223 5.34 -0.29 9.71
N ILE A 224 4.44 -0.63 8.79
CA ILE A 224 3.91 0.30 7.78
C ILE A 224 2.38 0.25 7.85
N ILE A 225 1.74 1.42 7.90
CA ILE A 225 0.30 1.59 7.79
C ILE A 225 0.05 2.46 6.56
N ALA A 226 -0.67 1.94 5.56
CA ALA A 226 -0.82 2.64 4.28
C ALA A 226 -2.18 2.35 3.61
N LEU A 227 -2.74 3.34 2.92
CA LEU A 227 -3.95 3.18 2.11
C LEU A 227 -3.77 2.15 0.98
N GLY A 228 -4.88 1.52 0.61
CA GLY A 228 -4.93 0.51 -0.45
C GLY A 228 -4.34 -0.83 -0.01
N ASN A 229 -3.93 -1.63 -0.99
CA ASN A 229 -3.38 -2.97 -0.80
C ASN A 229 -2.14 -3.18 -1.67
N ASN A 230 -1.10 -2.36 -1.39
CA ASN A 230 0.18 -2.37 -2.08
C ASN A 230 1.33 -2.76 -1.12
N PRO A 231 1.42 -4.04 -0.72
CA PRO A 231 2.46 -4.53 0.18
C PRO A 231 3.84 -4.68 -0.45
#